data_AF-A0A5E4M8H2-F1
#
_entry.id   AF-A0A5E4M8H2-F1
#
_cell.length_a   1.000
_cell.length_b   1.000
_cell.length_c   1.000
_cell.angle_alpha   90.00
_cell.angle_beta   90.00
_cell.angle_gamma   90.00
#
_symmetry.space_group_name_H-M   'P 1'
#
loop_
_entity.id
_entity.type
_entity.pdbx_description
1 polymer ?
#
loop_
_entity_poly.entity_id
_entity_poly.type
_entity_poly.pdbx_seq_one_letter_code
_entity_poly.pdbx_strand_id
1 'polypeptide(L)'
;MDQQDAQNRQINYEKNIELISEYHMGDIVWAKLVGCQFWPAMVTKDPLCSLFVKGNGRNRTYALHVRFCKFYGRRSWVTIVEKYCSEQDLVSKHPDYMYSSEKDFSEMVLWHEAVKVADHLSTLHPK
;
A
#
# COMPACT_ATOMS: atom_id res chain seq x y z
N MET A 1 -2.97 33.17 13.25
CA MET A 1 -2.45 31.86 12.80
C MET A 1 -2.12 31.13 14.08
N ASP A 2 -2.97 30.19 14.48
CA ASP A 2 -3.05 29.75 15.87
C ASP A 2 -1.92 28.76 16.22
N GLN A 3 -1.34 28.90 17.40
CA GLN A 3 -0.21 28.06 17.86
C GLN A 3 -0.58 26.57 17.92
N GLN A 4 -1.86 26.26 18.15
CA GLN A 4 -2.42 24.91 18.11
C GLN A 4 -2.33 24.27 16.71
N ASP A 5 -2.52 25.05 15.65
CA ASP A 5 -2.40 24.56 14.26
C ASP A 5 -0.95 24.22 13.92
N ALA A 6 0.02 24.97 14.42
CA ALA A 6 1.44 24.73 14.19
C ALA A 6 1.94 23.45 14.91
N GLN A 7 1.48 23.19 16.13
CA GLN A 7 1.81 21.96 16.87
C GLN A 7 1.16 20.72 16.25
N ASN A 8 -0.14 20.79 15.91
CA ASN A 8 -0.82 19.72 15.16
C ASN A 8 -0.14 19.48 13.81
N ARG A 9 0.44 20.54 13.24
CA ARG A 9 1.22 20.46 12.02
C ARG A 9 2.51 19.66 12.23
N GLN A 10 3.30 19.96 13.25
CA GLN A 10 4.57 19.27 13.45
C GLN A 10 4.37 17.77 13.74
N ILE A 11 3.46 17.44 14.65
CA ILE A 11 3.17 16.06 15.09
C ILE A 11 2.76 15.15 13.91
N ASN A 12 1.90 15.65 13.04
CA ASN A 12 1.45 14.88 11.88
C ASN A 12 2.57 14.71 10.84
N TYR A 13 3.51 15.65 10.69
CA TYR A 13 4.65 15.46 9.79
C TYR A 13 5.61 14.40 10.31
N GLU A 14 5.91 14.42 11.62
CA GLU A 14 6.77 13.43 12.29
C GLU A 14 6.17 12.02 12.18
N LYS A 15 4.86 11.85 12.45
CA LYS A 15 4.16 10.58 12.20
C LYS A 15 4.27 10.10 10.74
N ASN A 16 4.23 11.01 9.77
CA ASN A 16 4.37 10.63 8.36
C ASN A 16 5.80 10.22 8.01
N ILE A 17 6.82 10.84 8.62
CA ILE A 17 8.22 10.43 8.44
C ILE A 17 8.46 9.07 9.09
N GLU A 18 7.91 8.82 10.28
CA GLU A 18 7.94 7.49 10.91
C GLU A 18 7.29 6.44 10.01
N LEU A 19 6.09 6.69 9.48
CA LEU A 19 5.44 5.78 8.54
C LEU A 19 6.27 5.55 7.26
N ILE A 20 6.90 6.58 6.71
CA ILE A 20 7.81 6.44 5.55
C ILE A 20 9.04 5.59 5.94
N SER A 21 9.52 5.70 7.17
CA SER A 21 10.66 4.92 7.67
C SER A 21 10.35 3.42 7.85
N GLU A 22 9.07 3.04 7.89
CA GLU A 22 8.64 1.64 8.06
C GLU A 22 8.66 0.82 6.76
N TYR A 23 8.69 1.49 5.59
CA TYR A 23 8.62 0.86 4.28
C TYR A 23 9.93 0.95 3.50
N HIS A 24 10.38 -0.18 2.99
CA HIS A 24 11.60 -0.29 2.19
C HIS A 24 11.30 -0.82 0.78
N MET A 25 12.22 -0.58 -0.15
CA MET A 25 12.14 -1.20 -1.47
C MET A 25 12.15 -2.73 -1.36
N GLY A 26 11.26 -3.39 -2.08
CA GLY A 26 11.08 -4.83 -2.00
C GLY A 26 10.05 -5.27 -0.95
N ASP A 27 9.64 -4.40 -0.02
CA ASP A 27 8.59 -4.72 0.94
C ASP A 27 7.30 -5.11 0.21
N ILE A 28 6.66 -6.17 0.70
CA ILE A 28 5.32 -6.55 0.28
C ILE A 28 4.33 -5.80 1.17
N VAL A 29 3.33 -5.20 0.53
CA VAL A 29 2.28 -4.40 1.16
C VAL A 29 0.94 -4.75 0.56
N TRP A 30 -0.12 -4.49 1.31
CA TRP A 30 -1.46 -4.36 0.74
C TRP A 30 -1.62 -2.93 0.25
N ALA A 31 -1.85 -2.75 -1.04
CA ALA A 31 -2.00 -1.43 -1.66
C ALA A 31 -3.40 -1.30 -2.26
N LYS A 32 -4.00 -0.11 -2.12
CA LYS A 32 -5.34 0.15 -2.62
C LYS A 32 -5.38 1.41 -3.48
N LEU A 33 -6.02 1.28 -4.64
CA LEU A 33 -6.48 2.42 -5.42
C LEU A 33 -7.86 2.86 -4.92
N VAL A 34 -8.16 4.14 -5.01
CA VAL A 34 -9.46 4.68 -4.59
C VAL A 34 -10.59 3.98 -5.35
N GLY A 35 -11.57 3.45 -4.63
CA GLY A 35 -12.69 2.69 -5.20
C GLY A 35 -12.36 1.24 -5.59
N CYS A 36 -11.11 0.79 -5.45
CA CYS A 36 -10.70 -0.58 -5.78
C CYS A 36 -10.48 -1.43 -4.53
N GLN A 37 -10.15 -2.71 -4.78
CA GLN A 37 -9.69 -3.58 -3.72
C GLN A 37 -8.25 -3.35 -3.27
N PHE A 38 -7.96 -3.70 -2.02
CA PHE A 38 -6.60 -3.95 -1.57
C PHE A 38 -6.08 -5.10 -2.42
N TRP A 39 -4.93 -4.84 -3.00
CA TRP A 39 -4.25 -5.75 -3.88
C TRP A 39 -2.82 -5.86 -3.39
N PRO A 40 -2.24 -7.06 -3.30
CA PRO A 40 -0.89 -7.16 -2.78
C PRO A 40 0.09 -6.60 -3.80
N ALA A 41 1.06 -5.84 -3.32
CA ALA A 41 2.00 -5.13 -4.16
C ALA A 41 3.38 -5.09 -3.52
N MET A 42 4.41 -4.96 -4.37
CA MET A 42 5.79 -4.76 -3.95
C MET A 42 6.14 -3.28 -4.06
N VAL A 43 6.79 -2.72 -3.04
CA VAL A 43 7.35 -1.37 -3.09
C VAL A 43 8.51 -1.36 -4.08
N THR A 44 8.45 -0.49 -5.08
CA THR A 44 9.45 -0.41 -6.16
C THR A 44 9.72 1.02 -6.55
N LYS A 45 10.86 1.29 -7.19
CA LYS A 45 11.13 2.62 -7.74
C LYS A 45 10.23 2.91 -8.94
N ASP A 46 9.75 4.15 -9.01
CA ASP A 46 9.14 4.71 -10.20
C ASP A 46 10.17 4.78 -11.34
N PRO A 47 9.84 4.30 -12.54
CA PRO A 47 10.81 4.23 -13.64
C PRO A 47 11.22 5.61 -14.18
N LEU A 48 10.44 6.66 -13.92
CA LEU A 48 10.72 8.01 -14.43
C LEU A 48 11.58 8.81 -13.46
N CYS A 49 11.26 8.77 -12.17
CA CYS A 49 11.97 9.58 -11.17
C CYS A 49 12.88 8.78 -10.22
N SER A 50 12.92 7.44 -10.33
CA SER A 50 13.74 6.56 -9.47
C SER A 50 13.47 6.69 -7.96
N LEU A 51 12.31 7.22 -7.58
CA LEU A 51 11.85 7.33 -6.19
C LEU A 51 10.81 6.25 -5.91
N PHE A 52 10.79 5.72 -4.69
CA PHE A 52 9.72 4.82 -4.23
C PHE A 52 8.76 5.49 -3.24
N VAL A 53 9.09 6.68 -2.74
CA VAL A 53 8.22 7.48 -1.88
C VAL A 53 8.17 8.92 -2.38
N LYS A 54 7.00 9.54 -2.32
CA LYS A 54 6.78 10.97 -2.60
C LYS A 54 5.87 11.54 -1.51
N GLY A 55 6.26 12.67 -0.94
CA GLY A 55 5.44 13.41 0.01
C GLY A 55 4.91 14.70 -0.60
N ASN A 56 3.68 15.09 -0.26
CA ASN A 56 3.21 16.44 -0.49
C ASN A 56 3.33 17.23 0.82
N GLY A 57 4.35 18.08 0.93
CA GLY A 57 4.64 18.87 2.14
C GLY A 57 3.48 19.78 2.60
N ARG A 58 2.52 20.08 1.71
CA ARG A 58 1.32 20.87 2.03
C ARG A 58 0.23 20.04 2.70
N ASN A 59 0.03 18.79 2.26
CA ASN A 59 -1.09 17.96 2.69
C ASN A 59 -0.69 16.84 3.66
N ARG A 60 0.61 16.70 3.97
CA ARG A 60 1.17 15.62 4.81
C ARG A 60 0.67 14.23 4.41
N THR A 61 0.47 14.04 3.13
CA THR A 61 0.20 12.72 2.56
C THR A 61 1.46 12.28 1.84
N TYR A 62 1.84 11.03 2.07
CA TYR A 62 2.85 10.36 1.27
C TYR A 62 2.18 9.35 0.36
N ALA A 63 2.84 9.09 -0.76
CA ALA A 63 2.50 8.01 -1.65
C ALA A 63 3.71 7.10 -1.80
N LEU A 64 3.49 5.79 -1.73
CA LEU A 64 4.46 4.78 -2.10
C LEU A 64 4.27 4.42 -3.56
N HIS A 65 5.35 4.27 -4.30
CA HIS A 65 5.32 3.67 -5.62
C HIS A 65 5.40 2.15 -5.47
N VAL A 66 4.43 1.47 -6.04
CA VAL A 66 4.29 0.02 -5.92
C VAL A 66 4.06 -0.63 -7.28
N ARG A 67 4.44 -1.90 -7.39
CA ARG A 67 4.07 -2.79 -8.49
C ARG A 67 3.13 -3.87 -7.94
N PHE A 68 1.93 -3.93 -8.49
CA PHE A 68 0.92 -4.89 -8.06
C PHE A 68 1.27 -6.32 -8.51
N CYS A 69 1.14 -7.28 -7.58
CA CYS A 69 1.34 -8.70 -7.87
C CYS A 69 0.27 -9.19 -8.85
N LYS A 70 0.63 -9.91 -9.91
CA LYS A 70 -0.32 -10.51 -10.88
C LYS A 70 -1.41 -9.57 -11.41
N PHE A 71 -1.13 -8.27 -11.49
CA PHE A 71 -2.09 -7.28 -12.00
C PHE A 71 -1.57 -6.63 -13.28
N TYR A 72 -1.31 -7.47 -14.31
CA TYR A 72 -0.88 -7.05 -15.65
C TYR A 72 0.35 -6.11 -15.66
N GLY A 73 1.24 -6.23 -14.69
CA GLY A 73 2.42 -5.37 -14.55
C GLY A 73 2.11 -3.92 -14.13
N ARG A 74 0.88 -3.64 -13.70
CA ARG A 74 0.44 -2.32 -13.25
C ARG A 74 1.29 -1.80 -12.10
N ARG A 75 1.63 -0.53 -12.17
CA ARG A 75 2.37 0.23 -11.15
C ARG A 75 1.62 1.51 -10.86
N SER A 76 1.71 2.00 -9.64
CA SER A 76 1.09 3.27 -9.25
C SER A 76 1.75 3.86 -8.03
N TRP A 77 1.62 5.17 -7.90
CA TRP A 77 1.71 5.84 -6.61
C TRP A 77 0.41 5.58 -5.84
N VAL A 78 0.51 5.09 -4.61
CA VAL A 78 -0.62 4.77 -3.73
C VAL A 78 -0.45 5.42 -2.37
N THR A 79 -1.52 6.00 -1.85
CA THR A 79 -1.54 6.63 -0.51
C THR A 79 -2.20 5.76 0.54
N ILE A 80 -2.95 4.72 0.12
CA ILE A 80 -3.62 3.76 1.01
C ILE A 80 -2.81 2.47 0.97
N VAL A 81 -2.07 2.23 2.04
CA VAL A 81 -1.17 1.09 2.20
C VAL A 81 -1.32 0.48 3.59
N GLU A 82 -1.22 -0.84 3.67
CA GLU A 82 -1.20 -1.62 4.90
C GLU A 82 -0.02 -2.60 4.85
N LYS A 83 0.56 -2.91 6.01
CA LYS A 83 1.66 -3.89 6.09
C LYS A 83 1.13 -5.27 5.68
N TYR A 84 1.86 -5.95 4.80
CA TYR A 84 1.49 -7.31 4.42
C TYR A 84 1.81 -8.29 5.55
N CYS A 85 0.87 -9.20 5.82
CA CYS A 85 1.04 -10.31 6.76
C CYS A 85 0.44 -11.59 6.16
N SER A 86 -0.89 -11.63 6.00
CA SER A 86 -1.61 -12.67 5.28
C SER A 86 -2.95 -12.15 4.78
N GLU A 87 -3.62 -12.91 3.92
CA GLU A 87 -5.02 -12.66 3.55
C GLU A 87 -5.92 -12.62 4.78
N GLN A 88 -5.78 -13.56 5.72
CA GLN A 88 -6.65 -13.64 6.90
C GLN A 88 -6.48 -12.42 7.82
N ASP A 89 -5.26 -11.90 7.96
CA ASP A 89 -4.99 -10.67 8.70
C ASP A 89 -5.69 -9.46 8.05
N LEU A 90 -5.60 -9.35 6.72
CA LEU A 90 -6.28 -8.28 5.98
C LEU A 90 -7.80 -8.36 6.16
N VAL A 91 -8.39 -9.56 6.00
CA VAL A 91 -9.83 -9.77 6.11
C VAL A 91 -10.32 -9.51 7.53
N SER A 92 -9.53 -9.87 8.54
CA SER A 92 -9.88 -9.59 9.94
C SER A 92 -9.93 -8.09 10.25
N LYS A 93 -8.99 -7.31 9.67
CA LYS A 93 -8.94 -5.85 9.82
C LYS A 93 -9.99 -5.13 8.97
N HIS A 94 -10.34 -5.72 7.84
CA HIS A 94 -11.28 -5.15 6.88
C HIS A 94 -12.34 -6.20 6.46
N PRO A 95 -13.29 -6.54 7.34
CA PRO A 95 -14.27 -7.60 7.06
C PRO A 95 -15.22 -7.25 5.91
N ASP A 96 -15.65 -5.99 5.81
CA ASP A 96 -16.56 -5.51 4.76
C ASP A 96 -15.88 -5.34 3.40
N TYR A 97 -14.57 -5.50 3.36
CA TYR A 97 -13.74 -5.13 2.21
C TYR A 97 -13.64 -6.27 1.18
N MET A 98 -13.93 -7.51 1.59
CA MET A 98 -13.81 -8.70 0.75
C MET A 98 -15.08 -9.09 -0.01
N TYR A 99 -16.25 -8.54 0.33
CA TYR A 99 -17.51 -9.06 -0.18
C TYR A 99 -18.38 -7.97 -0.81
N SER A 100 -18.03 -7.54 -2.02
CA SER A 100 -19.05 -7.04 -2.94
C SER A 100 -19.41 -8.20 -3.86
N SER A 101 -20.62 -8.72 -3.74
CA SER A 101 -21.17 -9.87 -4.48
C SER A 101 -21.31 -9.65 -6.00
N GLU A 102 -20.67 -8.63 -6.55
CA GLU A 102 -20.72 -8.20 -7.95
C GLU A 102 -19.35 -8.22 -8.65
N LYS A 103 -18.30 -8.77 -8.02
CA LYS A 103 -16.98 -8.80 -8.67
C LYS A 103 -16.93 -9.85 -9.78
N ASP A 104 -16.29 -9.46 -10.87
CA ASP A 104 -15.95 -10.34 -11.98
C ASP A 104 -15.16 -11.54 -11.44
N PHE A 105 -15.64 -12.76 -11.74
CA PHE A 105 -15.00 -14.01 -11.36
C PHE A 105 -13.51 -14.03 -11.74
N SER A 106 -13.16 -13.41 -12.88
CA SER A 106 -11.78 -13.31 -13.35
C SER A 106 -10.90 -12.44 -12.45
N GLU A 107 -11.41 -11.34 -11.91
CA GLU A 107 -10.66 -10.45 -11.01
C GLU A 107 -10.42 -11.13 -9.65
N MET A 108 -11.39 -11.90 -9.16
CA MET A 108 -11.26 -12.67 -7.92
C MET A 108 -10.20 -13.78 -8.06
N VAL A 109 -10.16 -14.48 -9.19
CA VAL A 109 -9.11 -15.48 -9.46
C VAL A 109 -7.73 -14.81 -9.50
N LEU A 110 -7.60 -13.68 -10.21
CA LEU A 110 -6.34 -12.93 -10.26
C LEU A 110 -5.90 -12.42 -8.89
N TRP A 111 -6.85 -12.03 -8.05
CA TRP A 111 -6.56 -11.57 -6.70
C TRP A 111 -5.95 -12.69 -5.85
N HIS A 112 -6.54 -13.90 -5.83
CA HIS A 112 -5.96 -15.03 -5.11
C HIS A 112 -4.58 -15.43 -5.65
N GLU A 113 -4.40 -15.41 -6.98
CA GLU A 113 -3.08 -15.64 -7.58
C GLU A 113 -2.06 -14.56 -7.17
N ALA A 114 -2.50 -13.32 -7.02
CA ALA A 114 -1.68 -12.23 -6.51
C ALA A 114 -1.28 -12.45 -5.05
N VAL A 115 -2.20 -12.94 -4.20
CA VAL A 115 -1.92 -13.29 -2.80
C VAL A 115 -0.89 -14.40 -2.70
N LYS A 116 -1.04 -15.49 -3.46
CA LYS A 116 -0.03 -16.58 -3.49
C LYS A 116 1.37 -16.07 -3.84
N VAL A 117 1.46 -15.16 -4.81
CA VAL A 117 2.73 -14.53 -5.17
C VAL A 117 3.27 -13.68 -4.02
N ALA A 118 2.41 -12.93 -3.34
CA ALA A 118 2.78 -12.09 -2.22
C ALA A 118 3.25 -12.90 -1.01
N ASP A 119 2.58 -14.01 -0.68
CA ASP A 119 3.00 -14.96 0.34
C ASP A 119 4.36 -15.57 0.00
N HIS A 120 4.58 -15.96 -1.26
CA HIS A 120 5.88 -16.46 -1.66
C HIS A 120 6.96 -15.38 -1.49
N LEU A 121 6.71 -14.15 -1.97
CA LEU A 121 7.69 -13.06 -1.89
C LEU A 121 7.98 -12.61 -0.46
N SER A 122 7.00 -12.66 0.44
CA SER A 122 7.18 -12.29 1.85
C SER A 122 8.11 -13.26 2.58
N THR A 123 8.15 -14.54 2.16
CA THR A 123 9.11 -15.51 2.72
C THR A 123 10.56 -15.27 2.26
N LEU A 124 10.77 -14.62 1.11
CA LEU A 124 12.10 -14.35 0.57
C LEU A 124 12.77 -13.13 1.21
N HIS A 125 11.97 -12.23 1.79
CA HIS A 125 12.42 -11.00 2.43
C HIS A 125 11.84 -10.89 3.85
N PRO A 126 12.29 -11.74 4.79
CA PRO A 126 11.88 -11.61 6.18
C PRO A 126 12.35 -10.26 6.74
N LYS A 127 11.43 -9.54 7.41
CA LYS A 127 11.76 -8.33 8.17
C LYS A 127 12.50 -8.67 9.45
#